data_AF-A0A0P7XJ18-F1
#
_entry.id   AF-A0A0P7XJ18-F1
#
_cell.length_a   1.000
_cell.length_b   1.000
_cell.length_c   1.000
_cell.angle_alpha   90.00
_cell.angle_beta   90.00
_cell.angle_gamma   90.00
#
_symmetry.space_group_name_H-M   'P 1'
#
loop_
_entity.id
_entity.type
_entity.pdbx_description
1 polymer ?
#
loop_
_entity_poly.entity_id
_entity_poly.type
_entity_poly.pdbx_seq_one_letter_code
_entity_poly.pdbx_strand_id
1 'polypeptide(L)'
;GALVLYWPILYFFGDPADPYGLTGNAAIKLDLATIGADRMYMGEGIPFDPEGILSTFTSIVNVIAGYIVGKMIQKKGNTPTSVSTLLIFGVILIAASYVWDLAFPINKKIWTSPYVLLTVGWDLILLAGLIFLIEIKNKISWTYFFQVFGRNPLILYVLSGVVISIFSMIPVGDSSLKGFIYSNAYTSWLGPKNASFLFAISYMLLIWLIGWWMDRRKIYIKV
;
A
#
# COMPACT_ATOMS: atom_id res chain seq x y z
N GLY A 1 7.22 -10.05 19.96
CA GLY A 1 8.47 -10.70 19.57
C GLY A 1 9.08 -10.00 18.37
N ALA A 2 8.52 -10.24 17.17
CA ALA A 2 9.14 -9.82 15.91
C ALA A 2 9.52 -8.33 15.82
N LEU A 3 8.57 -7.43 16.08
CA LEU A 3 8.81 -5.97 16.04
C LEU A 3 9.90 -5.53 17.03
N VAL A 4 9.87 -6.07 18.27
CA VAL A 4 10.83 -5.70 19.31
C VAL A 4 12.23 -6.22 19.00
N LEU A 5 12.36 -7.38 18.35
CA LEU A 5 13.64 -7.95 17.93
C LEU A 5 14.22 -7.25 16.69
N TYR A 6 13.36 -6.79 15.80
CA TYR A 6 13.78 -6.12 14.56
C TYR A 6 14.56 -4.83 14.83
N TRP A 7 14.11 -4.03 15.80
CA TRP A 7 14.75 -2.76 16.16
C TRP A 7 16.23 -2.86 16.59
N PRO A 8 16.60 -3.70 17.58
CA PRO A 8 18.01 -3.87 17.95
C PRO A 8 18.84 -4.51 16.84
N ILE A 9 18.26 -5.38 16.00
CA ILE A 9 18.97 -5.93 14.84
C ILE A 9 19.41 -4.80 13.91
N LEU A 10 18.50 -3.87 13.56
CA LEU A 10 18.87 -2.72 12.74
C LEU A 10 19.87 -1.80 13.45
N TYR A 11 19.67 -1.53 14.74
CA TYR A 11 20.52 -0.62 15.50
C TYR A 11 21.97 -1.11 15.62
N PHE A 12 22.18 -2.39 15.95
CA PHE A 12 23.51 -2.95 16.21
C PHE A 12 24.23 -3.45 14.95
N PHE A 13 23.50 -3.92 13.93
CA PHE A 13 24.10 -4.45 12.71
C PHE A 13 24.04 -3.46 11.52
N GLY A 14 23.33 -2.34 11.69
CA GLY A 14 23.36 -1.20 10.77
C GLY A 14 24.70 -0.45 10.81
N ASP A 15 24.87 0.51 9.91
CA ASP A 15 25.97 1.48 9.98
C ASP A 15 25.75 2.39 11.20
N PRO A 16 26.75 2.58 12.09
CA PRO A 16 26.62 3.47 13.24
C PRO A 16 26.21 4.90 12.89
N ALA A 17 26.54 5.39 11.70
CA ALA A 17 26.18 6.75 11.27
C ALA A 17 24.72 6.87 10.81
N ASP A 18 24.14 5.80 10.24
CA ASP A 18 22.78 5.80 9.71
C ASP A 18 22.15 4.38 9.71
N PRO A 19 21.83 3.82 10.90
CA PRO A 19 21.38 2.44 11.02
C PRO A 19 19.95 2.23 10.48
N TYR A 20 19.21 3.30 10.23
CA TYR A 20 17.81 3.28 9.77
C TYR A 20 17.64 3.87 8.36
N GLY A 21 18.73 4.29 7.73
CA GLY A 21 18.75 4.79 6.37
C GLY A 21 18.72 3.69 5.33
N LEU A 22 18.45 4.08 4.09
CA LEU A 22 18.33 3.16 2.95
C LEU A 22 19.59 2.36 2.65
N THR A 23 20.76 2.96 2.82
CA THR A 23 22.06 2.38 2.46
C THR A 23 22.79 1.74 3.63
N GLY A 24 22.54 2.23 4.86
CA GLY A 24 23.25 1.82 6.07
C GLY A 24 22.57 0.72 6.89
N ASN A 25 21.28 0.45 6.66
CA ASN A 25 20.52 -0.46 7.51
C ASN A 25 21.01 -1.92 7.46
N ALA A 26 20.70 -2.71 8.50
CA ALA A 26 21.10 -4.10 8.53
C ALA A 26 20.35 -4.99 7.51
N ALA A 27 19.17 -4.58 7.05
CA ALA A 27 18.39 -5.35 6.06
C ALA A 27 19.09 -5.37 4.69
N ILE A 28 19.48 -4.21 4.15
CA ILE A 28 20.21 -4.14 2.88
C ILE A 28 21.54 -4.91 2.94
N LYS A 29 22.26 -4.87 4.07
CA LYS A 29 23.50 -5.65 4.24
C LYS A 29 23.24 -7.15 4.17
N LEU A 30 22.18 -7.64 4.81
CA LEU A 30 21.79 -9.04 4.79
C LEU A 30 21.33 -9.47 3.39
N ASP A 31 20.51 -8.67 2.74
CA ASP A 31 19.97 -8.96 1.41
C ASP A 31 21.09 -8.94 0.35
N LEU A 32 22.02 -7.99 0.42
CA LEU A 32 23.24 -7.98 -0.42
C LEU A 32 24.08 -9.25 -0.23
N ALA A 33 24.25 -9.72 1.01
CA ALA A 33 25.06 -10.89 1.31
C ALA A 33 24.41 -12.22 0.89
N THR A 34 23.07 -12.28 0.87
CA THR A 34 22.32 -13.53 0.61
C THR A 34 21.74 -13.60 -0.80
N ILE A 35 21.11 -12.54 -1.28
CA ILE A 35 20.45 -12.44 -2.59
C ILE A 35 21.46 -11.98 -3.65
N GLY A 36 22.29 -11.00 -3.31
CA GLY A 36 23.25 -10.37 -4.21
C GLY A 36 22.66 -9.19 -4.99
N ALA A 37 23.52 -8.21 -5.32
CA ALA A 37 23.12 -6.95 -5.94
C ALA A 37 22.41 -7.12 -7.29
N ASP A 38 22.86 -8.06 -8.13
CA ASP A 38 22.32 -8.27 -9.50
C ASP A 38 20.87 -8.76 -9.54
N ARG A 39 20.38 -9.28 -8.41
CA ARG A 39 19.04 -9.89 -8.31
C ARG A 39 18.06 -9.03 -7.51
N MET A 40 18.53 -7.94 -6.92
CA MET A 40 17.68 -7.04 -6.14
C MET A 40 17.02 -5.99 -7.01
N TYR A 41 15.92 -5.45 -6.50
CA TYR A 41 15.20 -4.37 -7.13
C TYR A 41 16.04 -3.07 -7.18
N MET A 42 15.99 -2.36 -8.31
CA MET A 42 16.80 -1.16 -8.58
C MET A 42 15.98 0.13 -8.62
N GLY A 43 14.72 0.11 -8.17
CA GLY A 43 13.80 1.24 -8.34
C GLY A 43 14.16 2.49 -7.54
N GLU A 44 15.04 2.39 -6.55
CA GLU A 44 15.51 3.51 -5.71
C GLU A 44 16.87 4.07 -6.16
N GLY A 45 17.38 3.64 -7.32
CA GLY A 45 18.72 4.01 -7.82
C GLY A 45 19.87 3.28 -7.12
N ILE A 46 19.56 2.42 -6.16
CA ILE A 46 20.47 1.48 -5.49
C ILE A 46 19.83 0.08 -5.47
N PRO A 47 20.63 -1.00 -5.34
CA PRO A 47 20.11 -2.34 -5.11
C PRO A 47 19.44 -2.38 -3.72
N PHE A 48 18.11 -2.34 -3.69
CA PHE A 48 17.34 -2.32 -2.45
C PHE A 48 16.02 -3.05 -2.62
N ASP A 49 15.82 -4.09 -1.81
CA ASP A 49 14.59 -4.85 -1.78
C ASP A 49 13.74 -4.48 -0.55
N PRO A 50 12.62 -3.74 -0.72
CA PRO A 50 11.72 -3.43 0.38
C PRO A 50 11.07 -4.69 0.98
N GLU A 51 11.03 -5.80 0.24
CA GLU A 51 10.48 -7.10 0.64
C GLU A 51 11.57 -8.12 1.01
N GLY A 52 12.77 -7.64 1.34
CA GLY A 52 13.88 -8.45 1.82
C GLY A 52 13.59 -9.26 3.10
N ILE A 53 14.58 -10.03 3.54
CA ILE A 53 14.39 -11.07 4.57
C ILE A 53 13.92 -10.45 5.89
N LEU A 54 14.56 -9.37 6.30
CA LEU A 54 14.29 -8.72 7.58
C LEU A 54 12.98 -7.91 7.57
N SER A 55 12.65 -7.23 6.46
CA SER A 55 11.38 -6.48 6.34
C SER A 55 10.16 -7.40 6.19
N THR A 56 10.34 -8.60 5.63
CA THR A 56 9.30 -9.63 5.61
C THR A 56 8.89 -10.05 7.03
N PHE A 57 9.85 -10.10 7.96
CA PHE A 57 9.58 -10.51 9.34
C PHE A 57 8.66 -9.54 10.09
N THR A 58 8.81 -8.23 9.87
CA THR A 58 7.89 -7.22 10.41
C THR A 58 6.57 -7.21 9.65
N SER A 59 6.58 -7.43 8.33
CA SER A 59 5.37 -7.49 7.49
C SER A 59 4.42 -8.64 7.86
N ILE A 60 4.94 -9.78 8.33
CA ILE A 60 4.11 -10.89 8.86
C ILE A 60 3.20 -10.40 10.01
N VAL A 61 3.64 -9.42 10.79
CA VAL A 61 2.84 -8.87 11.90
C VAL A 61 1.60 -8.14 11.38
N ASN A 62 1.67 -7.44 10.23
CA ASN A 62 0.50 -6.86 9.58
C ASN A 62 -0.53 -7.94 9.23
N VAL A 63 -0.07 -9.06 8.65
CA VAL A 63 -0.94 -10.18 8.27
C VAL A 63 -1.60 -10.81 9.51
N ILE A 64 -0.83 -11.06 10.56
CA ILE A 64 -1.35 -11.60 11.83
C ILE A 64 -2.36 -10.63 12.45
N ALA A 65 -2.09 -9.33 12.46
CA ALA A 65 -3.01 -8.32 12.98
C ALA A 65 -4.33 -8.33 12.20
N GLY A 66 -4.28 -8.36 10.86
CA GLY A 66 -5.46 -8.48 10.01
C GLY A 66 -6.27 -9.75 10.29
N TYR A 67 -5.59 -10.89 10.46
CA TYR A 67 -6.24 -12.15 10.83
C TYR A 67 -6.95 -12.08 12.18
N ILE A 68 -6.28 -11.54 13.22
CA ILE A 68 -6.86 -11.42 14.57
C ILE A 68 -8.11 -10.55 14.54
N VAL A 69 -8.04 -9.42 13.82
CA VAL A 69 -9.15 -8.47 13.66
C VAL A 69 -10.31 -9.10 12.90
N GLY A 70 -10.03 -9.77 11.78
CA GLY A 70 -11.04 -10.48 11.01
C GLY A 70 -11.74 -11.56 11.84
N LYS A 71 -10.98 -12.34 12.61
CA LYS A 71 -11.53 -13.35 13.53
C LYS A 71 -12.37 -12.73 14.64
N MET A 72 -11.94 -11.59 15.18
CA MET A 72 -12.71 -10.85 16.19
C MET A 72 -14.05 -10.38 15.62
N ILE A 73 -14.06 -9.79 14.42
CA ILE A 73 -15.28 -9.32 13.75
C ILE A 73 -16.21 -10.48 13.44
N GLN A 74 -15.70 -11.61 12.94
CA GLN A 74 -16.51 -12.81 12.71
C GLN A 74 -17.16 -13.33 13.99
N LYS A 75 -16.46 -13.28 15.13
CA LYS A 75 -16.99 -13.75 16.42
C LYS A 75 -17.97 -12.78 17.09
N LYS A 76 -17.69 -11.47 17.04
CA LYS A 76 -18.48 -10.43 17.74
C LYS A 76 -19.54 -9.78 16.85
N GLY A 77 -19.47 -9.98 15.54
CA GLY A 77 -20.31 -9.33 14.54
C GLY A 77 -20.01 -7.85 14.32
N ASN A 78 -20.75 -7.25 13.39
CA ASN A 78 -20.65 -5.85 12.98
C ASN A 78 -21.45 -4.93 13.94
N THR A 79 -21.11 -4.96 15.23
CA THR A 79 -21.82 -4.21 16.27
C THR A 79 -21.15 -2.88 16.60
N PRO A 80 -21.87 -1.90 17.20
CA PRO A 80 -21.25 -0.67 17.72
C PRO A 80 -20.08 -0.94 18.66
N THR A 81 -20.15 -2.00 19.48
CA THR A 81 -19.07 -2.42 20.37
C THR A 81 -17.82 -2.85 19.59
N SER A 82 -17.98 -3.57 18.48
CA SER A 82 -16.86 -3.92 17.60
C SER A 82 -16.21 -2.68 17.00
N VAL A 83 -17.01 -1.69 16.55
CA VAL A 83 -16.52 -0.41 16.04
C VAL A 83 -15.72 0.34 17.11
N SER A 84 -16.27 0.49 18.32
CA SER A 84 -15.56 1.16 19.43
C SER A 84 -14.26 0.44 19.79
N THR A 85 -14.26 -0.90 19.79
CA THR A 85 -13.06 -1.70 20.04
C THR A 85 -11.98 -1.39 18.99
N LEU A 86 -12.33 -1.44 17.70
CA LEU A 86 -11.40 -1.16 16.61
C LEU A 86 -10.84 0.27 16.69
N LEU A 87 -11.68 1.27 16.99
CA LEU A 87 -11.23 2.66 17.15
C LEU A 87 -10.26 2.82 18.32
N ILE A 88 -10.56 2.24 19.48
CA ILE A 88 -9.70 2.34 20.67
C ILE A 88 -8.34 1.71 20.38
N PHE A 89 -8.31 0.48 19.86
CA PHE A 89 -7.05 -0.18 19.50
C PHE A 89 -6.31 0.56 18.38
N GLY A 90 -7.02 1.08 17.38
CA GLY A 90 -6.43 1.89 16.31
C GLY A 90 -5.70 3.11 16.85
N VAL A 91 -6.36 3.88 17.72
CA VAL A 91 -5.75 5.07 18.35
C VAL A 91 -4.57 4.68 19.24
N ILE A 92 -4.68 3.61 20.04
CA ILE A 92 -3.57 3.13 20.88
C ILE A 92 -2.35 2.74 20.03
N LEU A 93 -2.55 2.03 18.91
CA LEU A 93 -1.46 1.62 18.04
C LEU A 93 -0.80 2.81 17.33
N ILE A 94 -1.58 3.80 16.90
CA ILE A 94 -1.05 5.04 16.31
C ILE A 94 -0.25 5.82 17.36
N ALA A 95 -0.78 5.97 18.58
CA ALA A 95 -0.06 6.65 19.66
C ALA A 95 1.24 5.91 20.01
N ALA A 96 1.19 4.58 20.13
CA ALA A 96 2.38 3.76 20.37
C ALA A 96 3.41 3.86 19.24
N SER A 97 2.96 3.97 17.98
CA SER A 97 3.84 4.21 16.83
C SER A 97 4.60 5.52 16.98
N TYR A 98 3.91 6.64 17.25
CA TYR A 98 4.55 7.95 17.40
C TYR A 98 5.43 8.05 18.65
N VAL A 99 5.10 7.33 19.72
CA VAL A 99 5.99 7.25 20.89
C VAL A 99 7.26 6.48 20.55
N TRP A 100 7.16 5.40 19.79
CA TRP A 100 8.32 4.61 19.37
C TRP A 100 9.15 5.33 18.29
N ASP A 101 8.53 6.17 17.47
CA ASP A 101 9.18 7.05 16.48
C ASP A 101 10.31 7.90 17.10
N LEU A 102 10.17 8.27 18.38
CA LEU A 102 11.18 9.04 19.13
C LEU A 102 12.54 8.34 19.22
N ALA A 103 12.57 7.00 19.19
CA ALA A 103 13.78 6.20 19.32
C ALA A 103 14.07 5.34 18.07
N PHE A 104 13.04 5.06 17.28
CA PHE A 104 13.13 4.29 16.05
C PHE A 104 12.26 4.96 14.98
N PRO A 105 12.82 5.66 13.99
CA PRO A 105 12.01 6.44 13.05
C PRO A 105 11.03 5.58 12.24
N ILE A 106 9.84 6.13 11.99
CA ILE A 106 8.84 5.58 11.07
C ILE A 106 9.41 5.67 9.65
N ASN A 107 9.91 4.54 9.17
CA ASN A 107 10.41 4.41 7.80
C ASN A 107 9.66 3.30 7.07
N LYS A 108 8.97 3.70 5.98
CA LYS A 108 8.23 2.82 5.08
C LYS A 108 9.16 1.92 4.26
N LYS A 109 10.31 2.44 3.82
CA LYS A 109 11.16 1.74 2.85
C LYS A 109 11.74 0.44 3.41
N ILE A 110 12.14 0.46 4.69
CA ILE A 110 12.66 -0.73 5.38
C ILE A 110 11.60 -1.43 6.25
N TRP A 111 10.34 -1.01 6.19
CA TRP A 111 9.24 -1.61 6.97
C TRP A 111 9.49 -1.66 8.50
N THR A 112 9.81 -0.50 9.07
CA THR A 112 10.11 -0.36 10.50
C THR A 112 8.96 -0.78 11.42
N SER A 113 9.30 -1.16 12.65
CA SER A 113 8.31 -1.56 13.66
C SER A 113 7.24 -0.51 13.97
N PRO A 114 7.58 0.78 14.18
CA PRO A 114 6.56 1.81 14.35
C PRO A 114 5.74 2.04 13.07
N TYR A 115 6.31 1.85 11.87
CA TYR A 115 5.53 1.88 10.63
C TYR A 115 4.47 0.77 10.56
N VAL A 116 4.79 -0.44 11.05
CA VAL A 116 3.79 -1.52 11.21
C VAL A 116 2.66 -1.12 12.13
N LEU A 117 2.96 -0.57 13.31
CA LEU A 117 1.92 -0.15 14.25
C LEU A 117 1.07 0.99 13.68
N LEU A 118 1.69 1.92 12.96
CA LEU A 118 0.99 3.05 12.32
C LEU A 118 0.00 2.57 11.28
N THR A 119 0.45 1.69 10.36
CA THR A 119 -0.36 1.17 9.26
C THR A 119 -1.52 0.33 9.79
N VAL A 120 -1.26 -0.61 10.70
CA VAL A 120 -2.31 -1.39 11.36
C VAL A 120 -3.29 -0.48 12.11
N GLY A 121 -2.80 0.52 12.84
CA GLY A 121 -3.66 1.45 13.58
C GLY A 121 -4.62 2.23 12.67
N TRP A 122 -4.14 2.74 11.54
CA TRP A 122 -4.98 3.39 10.53
C TRP A 122 -5.96 2.42 9.87
N ASP A 123 -5.54 1.20 9.55
CA ASP A 123 -6.41 0.18 8.99
C ASP A 123 -7.57 -0.15 9.93
N LEU A 124 -7.33 -0.21 11.25
CA LEU A 124 -8.39 -0.41 12.24
C LEU A 124 -9.39 0.75 12.28
N ILE A 125 -8.90 1.99 12.23
CA ILE A 125 -9.78 3.18 12.23
C ILE A 125 -10.63 3.23 10.97
N LEU A 126 -10.00 3.00 9.80
CA LEU A 126 -10.71 2.95 8.53
C LEU A 126 -11.75 1.83 8.50
N LEU A 127 -11.38 0.62 8.94
CA LEU A 127 -12.30 -0.50 9.01
C LEU A 127 -13.46 -0.23 9.97
N ALA A 128 -13.21 0.37 11.13
CA ALA A 128 -14.25 0.78 12.06
C ALA A 128 -15.23 1.77 11.42
N GLY A 129 -14.71 2.77 10.69
CA GLY A 129 -15.52 3.74 9.95
C GLY A 129 -16.36 3.07 8.85
N LEU A 130 -15.79 2.13 8.11
CA LEU A 130 -16.50 1.37 7.08
C LEU A 130 -17.62 0.52 7.68
N ILE A 131 -17.35 -0.25 8.74
CA ILE A 131 -18.36 -1.04 9.44
C ILE A 131 -19.47 -0.14 9.97
N PHE A 132 -19.13 1.01 10.57
CA PHE A 132 -20.13 1.95 11.06
C PHE A 132 -21.03 2.51 9.95
N LEU A 133 -20.44 2.92 8.83
CA LEU A 133 -21.19 3.52 7.72
C LEU A 133 -22.06 2.49 6.97
N ILE A 134 -21.50 1.31 6.69
CA ILE A 134 -22.12 0.29 5.85
C ILE A 134 -23.07 -0.58 6.68
N GLU A 135 -22.62 -1.12 7.80
CA GLU A 135 -23.37 -2.14 8.55
C GLU A 135 -24.35 -1.52 9.55
N ILE A 136 -23.97 -0.41 10.20
CA ILE A 136 -24.79 0.23 11.24
C ILE A 136 -25.68 1.33 10.64
N LYS A 137 -25.12 2.20 9.80
CA LYS A 137 -25.86 3.32 9.17
C LYS A 137 -26.52 2.95 7.84
N ASN A 138 -26.27 1.75 7.32
CA ASN A 138 -26.83 1.23 6.06
C ASN A 138 -26.63 2.19 4.85
N LYS A 139 -25.53 2.95 4.85
CA LYS A 139 -25.19 3.85 3.74
C LYS A 139 -24.41 3.08 2.68
N ILE A 140 -25.12 2.37 1.80
CA ILE A 140 -24.52 1.46 0.82
C ILE A 140 -24.38 2.04 -0.60
N SER A 141 -25.04 3.16 -0.92
CA SER A 141 -25.14 3.68 -2.29
C SER A 141 -23.78 3.98 -2.96
N TRP A 142 -22.80 4.45 -2.18
CA TRP A 142 -21.46 4.78 -2.66
C TRP A 142 -20.53 3.56 -2.79
N THR A 143 -20.89 2.44 -2.13
CA THR A 143 -20.02 1.25 -2.08
C THR A 143 -19.89 0.58 -3.45
N TYR A 144 -20.87 0.75 -4.35
CA TYR A 144 -20.85 0.17 -5.69
C TYR A 144 -19.59 0.57 -6.47
N PHE A 145 -19.16 1.83 -6.36
CA PHE A 145 -17.93 2.30 -7.01
C PHE A 145 -16.71 1.44 -6.65
N PHE A 146 -16.57 1.10 -5.35
CA PHE A 146 -15.47 0.29 -4.84
C PHE A 146 -15.68 -1.21 -5.09
N GLN A 147 -16.91 -1.70 -5.06
CA GLN A 147 -17.24 -3.09 -5.36
C GLN A 147 -16.83 -3.50 -6.78
N VAL A 148 -16.93 -2.58 -7.76
CA VAL A 148 -16.47 -2.83 -9.13
C VAL A 148 -14.99 -3.24 -9.16
N PHE A 149 -14.13 -2.53 -8.42
CA PHE A 149 -12.73 -2.92 -8.27
C PHE A 149 -12.56 -4.23 -7.50
N GLY A 150 -13.33 -4.42 -6.43
CA GLY A 150 -13.24 -5.59 -5.56
C GLY A 150 -13.71 -6.91 -6.17
N ARG A 151 -14.52 -6.89 -7.24
CA ARG A 151 -15.02 -8.10 -7.91
C ARG A 151 -13.98 -8.74 -8.85
N ASN A 152 -13.08 -7.95 -9.43
CA ASN A 152 -12.03 -8.42 -10.34
C ASN A 152 -10.65 -7.75 -10.06
N PRO A 153 -10.15 -7.77 -8.81
CA PRO A 153 -9.01 -6.93 -8.42
C PRO A 153 -7.72 -7.33 -9.14
N LEU A 154 -7.44 -8.63 -9.27
CA LEU A 154 -6.23 -9.12 -9.93
C LEU A 154 -6.18 -8.73 -11.41
N ILE A 155 -7.29 -8.90 -12.13
CA ILE A 155 -7.35 -8.55 -13.55
C ILE A 155 -7.21 -7.06 -13.74
N LEU A 156 -7.90 -6.25 -12.94
CA LEU A 156 -7.82 -4.79 -13.08
C LEU A 156 -6.40 -4.29 -12.76
N TYR A 157 -5.72 -4.91 -11.80
CA TYR A 157 -4.30 -4.67 -11.53
C TYR A 157 -3.43 -4.99 -12.75
N VAL A 158 -3.53 -6.21 -13.31
CA VAL A 158 -2.75 -6.62 -14.50
C VAL A 158 -3.07 -5.73 -15.70
N LEU A 159 -4.34 -5.44 -15.95
CA LEU A 159 -4.77 -4.55 -17.03
C LEU A 159 -4.21 -3.14 -16.86
N SER A 160 -4.11 -2.61 -15.64
CA SER A 160 -3.47 -1.32 -15.42
C SER A 160 -1.99 -1.32 -15.84
N GLY A 161 -1.25 -2.41 -15.63
CA GLY A 161 0.12 -2.54 -16.13
C GLY A 161 0.17 -2.65 -17.66
N VAL A 162 -0.73 -3.44 -18.24
CA VAL A 162 -0.76 -3.71 -19.69
C VAL A 162 -1.18 -2.46 -20.47
N VAL A 163 -2.25 -1.77 -20.08
CA VAL A 163 -2.79 -0.60 -20.79
C VAL A 163 -1.76 0.54 -20.81
N ILE A 164 -1.10 0.84 -19.69
CA ILE A 164 -0.10 1.91 -19.67
C ILE A 164 1.16 1.55 -20.47
N SER A 165 1.53 0.27 -20.49
CA SER A 165 2.63 -0.24 -21.31
C SER A 165 2.32 -0.09 -22.81
N ILE A 166 1.11 -0.45 -23.25
CA ILE A 166 0.65 -0.26 -24.63
C ILE A 166 0.70 1.23 -25.00
N PHE A 167 0.20 2.12 -24.14
CA PHE A 167 0.25 3.57 -24.39
C PHE A 167 1.69 4.10 -24.47
N SER A 168 2.63 3.44 -23.80
CA SER A 168 4.04 3.83 -23.84
C SER A 168 4.77 3.28 -25.07
N MET A 169 4.30 2.18 -25.65
CA MET A 169 4.89 1.54 -26.84
C MET A 169 4.46 2.16 -28.17
N ILE A 170 3.25 2.75 -28.25
CA ILE A 170 2.76 3.37 -29.49
C ILE A 170 3.47 4.72 -29.70
N PRO A 171 4.28 4.89 -30.75
CA PRO A 171 4.94 6.17 -31.04
C PRO A 171 3.95 7.17 -31.66
N VAL A 172 4.04 8.42 -31.25
CA VAL A 172 3.29 9.57 -31.77
C VAL A 172 4.25 10.75 -31.90
N GLY A 173 4.76 10.96 -33.12
CA GLY A 173 5.83 11.92 -33.40
C GLY A 173 7.10 11.58 -32.60
N ASP A 174 7.63 12.56 -31.88
CA ASP A 174 8.84 12.41 -31.05
C ASP A 174 8.54 11.84 -29.63
N SER A 175 7.29 11.46 -29.35
CA SER A 175 6.87 10.96 -28.03
C SER A 175 6.09 9.64 -28.14
N SER A 176 5.78 9.02 -27.00
CA SER A 176 4.81 7.93 -26.96
C SER A 176 3.38 8.46 -26.89
N LEU A 177 2.37 7.63 -27.18
CA LEU A 177 0.95 7.97 -27.01
C LEU A 177 0.66 8.46 -25.59
N LYS A 178 1.27 7.85 -24.56
CA LYS A 178 1.22 8.33 -23.17
C LYS A 178 1.78 9.76 -23.07
N GLY A 179 2.95 10.01 -23.64
CA GLY A 179 3.60 11.33 -23.65
C GLY A 179 2.75 12.38 -24.36
N PHE A 180 2.19 12.05 -25.52
CA PHE A 180 1.30 12.90 -26.30
C PHE A 180 0.01 13.25 -25.55
N ILE A 181 -0.66 12.26 -24.94
CA ILE A 181 -1.85 12.49 -24.12
C ILE A 181 -1.50 13.39 -22.93
N TYR A 182 -0.41 13.09 -22.23
CA TYR A 182 0.01 13.87 -21.07
C TYR A 182 0.32 15.32 -21.44
N SER A 183 1.05 15.53 -22.54
CA SER A 183 1.46 16.87 -22.96
C SER A 183 0.29 17.71 -23.47
N ASN A 184 -0.56 17.14 -24.34
CA ASN A 184 -1.62 17.87 -25.01
C ASN A 184 -2.91 17.99 -24.19
N ALA A 185 -3.27 16.98 -23.40
CA ALA A 185 -4.52 16.96 -22.67
C ALA A 185 -4.39 17.46 -21.22
N TYR A 186 -3.17 17.48 -20.65
CA TYR A 186 -2.96 17.86 -19.24
C TYR A 186 -2.00 19.04 -19.10
N THR A 187 -0.74 18.91 -19.52
CA THR A 187 0.24 19.98 -19.26
C THR A 187 0.09 21.21 -20.16
N SER A 188 -0.74 21.15 -21.19
CA SER A 188 -1.07 22.29 -22.06
C SER A 188 -1.84 23.41 -21.33
N TRP A 189 -2.53 23.08 -20.23
CA TRP A 189 -3.32 24.03 -19.44
C TRP A 189 -3.15 23.87 -17.92
N LEU A 190 -2.53 22.78 -17.45
CA LEU A 190 -2.24 22.55 -16.03
C LEU A 190 -0.73 22.60 -15.74
N GLY A 191 -0.38 23.14 -14.57
CA GLY A 191 0.96 22.98 -14.02
C GLY A 191 1.31 21.51 -13.74
N PRO A 192 2.60 21.12 -13.74
CA PRO A 192 3.03 19.71 -13.72
C PRO A 192 2.43 18.87 -12.58
N LYS A 193 2.30 19.44 -11.37
CA LYS A 193 1.73 18.75 -10.21
C LYS A 193 0.25 18.40 -10.41
N ASN A 194 -0.55 19.35 -10.90
CA ASN A 194 -1.98 19.16 -11.12
C ASN A 194 -2.23 18.28 -12.34
N ALA A 195 -1.40 18.41 -13.38
CA ALA A 195 -1.42 17.55 -14.56
C ALA A 195 -1.21 16.08 -14.19
N SER A 196 -0.18 15.79 -13.40
CA SER A 196 0.11 14.43 -12.92
C SER A 196 -1.03 13.87 -12.06
N PHE A 197 -1.57 14.68 -11.14
CA PHE A 197 -2.69 14.29 -10.30
C PHE A 197 -3.96 13.95 -11.11
N LEU A 198 -4.34 14.83 -12.04
CA LEU A 198 -5.54 14.62 -12.86
C LEU A 198 -5.34 13.44 -13.82
N PHE A 199 -4.15 13.28 -14.40
CA PHE A 199 -3.81 12.12 -15.21
C PHE A 199 -3.98 10.82 -14.43
N ALA A 200 -3.51 10.75 -13.19
CA ALA A 200 -3.67 9.57 -12.33
C ALA A 200 -5.14 9.26 -12.06
N ILE A 201 -5.98 10.27 -11.79
CA ILE A 201 -7.43 10.09 -11.60
C ILE A 201 -8.10 9.59 -12.89
N SER A 202 -7.84 10.25 -14.02
CA SER A 202 -8.40 9.85 -15.32
C SER A 202 -8.01 8.43 -15.69
N TYR A 203 -6.75 8.06 -15.43
CA TYR A 203 -6.25 6.71 -15.68
C TYR A 203 -6.92 5.68 -14.76
N MET A 204 -7.04 5.97 -13.47
CA MET A 204 -7.78 5.13 -12.52
C MET A 204 -9.25 4.96 -12.95
N LEU A 205 -9.91 6.03 -13.41
CA LEU A 205 -11.28 5.97 -13.91
C LEU A 205 -11.40 5.18 -15.22
N LEU A 206 -10.39 5.23 -16.10
CA LEU A 206 -10.35 4.40 -17.30
C LEU A 206 -10.32 2.91 -16.93
N ILE A 207 -9.46 2.52 -15.98
CA ILE A 207 -9.43 1.13 -15.48
C ILE A 207 -10.74 0.77 -14.77
N TRP A 208 -11.31 1.71 -14.01
CA TRP A 208 -12.62 1.53 -13.39
C TRP A 208 -13.74 1.29 -14.41
N LEU A 209 -13.75 2.01 -15.55
CA LEU A 209 -14.72 1.82 -16.62
C LEU A 209 -14.64 0.42 -17.23
N ILE A 210 -13.43 -0.12 -17.37
CA ILE A 210 -13.22 -1.51 -17.80
C ILE A 210 -13.81 -2.47 -16.76
N GLY A 211 -13.50 -2.27 -15.47
CA GLY A 211 -14.09 -3.05 -14.39
C GLY A 211 -15.61 -2.97 -14.34
N TRP A 212 -16.17 -1.78 -14.57
CA TRP A 212 -17.61 -1.55 -14.61
C TRP A 212 -18.26 -2.28 -15.79
N TRP A 213 -17.61 -2.27 -16.96
CA TRP A 213 -18.05 -3.04 -18.12
C TRP A 213 -18.02 -4.55 -17.85
N MET A 214 -16.95 -5.07 -17.23
CA MET A 214 -16.86 -6.48 -16.82
C MET A 214 -17.98 -6.83 -15.84
N ASP A 215 -18.24 -5.97 -14.86
CA ASP A 215 -19.27 -6.17 -13.85
C ASP A 215 -20.69 -6.18 -14.45
N ARG A 216 -20.98 -5.25 -15.37
CA ARG A 216 -22.24 -5.22 -16.13
C ARG A 216 -22.46 -6.49 -16.95
N ARG A 217 -21.38 -7.08 -17.46
CA ARG A 217 -21.40 -8.34 -18.22
C ARG A 217 -21.34 -9.58 -17.31
N LYS A 218 -21.31 -9.42 -15.98
CA LYS A 218 -21.16 -10.50 -14.98
C LYS A 218 -19.92 -11.37 -15.21
N ILE A 219 -18.85 -10.78 -15.75
CA ILE A 219 -17.57 -11.46 -15.96
C ILE A 219 -16.78 -11.34 -14.65
N TYR A 220 -16.69 -12.46 -13.93
CA TYR A 220 -15.97 -12.57 -12.66
C TYR A 220 -14.88 -13.62 -12.80
N ILE A 221 -13.64 -13.17 -12.93
CA ILE A 221 -12.51 -14.07 -13.07
C ILE A 221 -11.83 -14.14 -11.72
N LYS A 222 -11.96 -15.31 -11.10
CA LYS A 222 -11.28 -15.68 -9.86
C LYS A 222 -10.08 -16.54 -10.24
N VAL A 223 -8.96 -16.30 -9.59
CA VAL A 223 -7.77 -17.16 -9.64
C VAL A 223 -7.72 -17.96 -8.35
#